data_AF-A0AAW4IG56-F1
#
_entry.id   AF-A0AAW4IG56-F1
#
_cell.length_a   1.000
_cell.length_b   1.000
_cell.length_c   1.000
_cell.angle_alpha   90.00
_cell.angle_beta   90.00
_cell.angle_gamma   90.00
#
_symmetry.space_group_name_H-M   'P 1'
#
loop_
_entity.id
_entity.type
_entity.pdbx_description
1 polymer ?
#
loop_
_entity_poly.entity_id
_entity_poly.type
_entity_poly.pdbx_seq_one_letter_code
_entity_poly.pdbx_strand_id
1 'polypeptide(L)' 'MRLVIQSRTTGCFLAPNVEDGQPEWVMLLSEAATLDDVETCVQLIEDHAEPFHRPAVVDLDDLYGKALNA' A
#
# COMPACT_ATOMS: atom_id res chain seq x y z
N MET A 1 8.30 -10.40 -3.60
CA MET A 1 6.93 -9.88 -3.42
C MET A 1 7.09 -8.49 -2.88
N ARG A 2 6.61 -7.50 -3.64
CA ARG A 2 6.69 -6.08 -3.29
C ARG A 2 5.27 -5.57 -3.17
N LEU A 3 4.73 -5.63 -1.97
CA LEU A 3 3.35 -5.26 -1.68
C LEU A 3 3.28 -3.79 -1.29
N VAL A 4 2.27 -3.10 -1.78
CA VAL A 4 1.90 -1.76 -1.31
C VAL A 4 0.42 -1.76 -0.93
N ILE A 5 0.03 -0.93 0.03
CA ILE A 5 -1.37 -0.72 0.37
C ILE A 5 -1.84 0.54 -0.34
N GLN A 6 -2.84 0.40 -1.21
CA GLN A 6 -3.42 1.51 -1.96
C GLN A 6 -4.86 1.77 -1.52
N SER A 7 -5.22 3.04 -1.34
CA SER A 7 -6.62 3.45 -1.24
C SER A 7 -7.29 3.34 -2.60
N ARG A 8 -8.36 2.55 -2.70
CA ARG A 8 -9.16 2.47 -3.92
C ARG A 8 -10.06 3.68 -4.16
N THR A 9 -10.26 4.50 -3.12
CA THR A 9 -11.12 5.69 -3.20
C THR A 9 -10.37 6.90 -3.73
N THR A 10 -9.13 7.12 -3.30
CA THR A 10 -8.33 8.31 -3.66
C THR A 10 -7.11 7.99 -4.52
N GLY A 11 -6.68 6.72 -4.59
CA GLY A 11 -5.48 6.29 -5.31
C GLY A 11 -4.17 6.48 -4.55
N CYS A 12 -4.20 7.06 -3.35
CA CYS A 12 -3.03 7.23 -2.49
C CYS A 12 -2.52 5.90 -1.93
N PHE A 13 -1.30 5.91 -1.40
CA PHE A 13 -0.60 4.76 -0.86
C PHE A 13 -0.29 4.98 0.62
N LEU A 14 -0.27 3.89 1.40
CA LEU A 14 0.15 3.95 2.78
C LEU A 14 1.68 4.02 2.86
N ALA A 15 2.20 4.94 3.66
CA ALA A 15 3.62 5.17 3.90
C ALA A 15 3.87 5.43 5.38
N PRO A 16 5.09 5.19 5.89
CA PRO A 16 5.46 5.68 7.22
C PRO A 16 5.72 7.18 7.13
N ASN A 17 5.11 7.97 8.00
CA ASN A 17 5.47 9.35 8.22
C ASN A 17 6.94 9.44 8.65
N VAL A 18 7.68 10.38 8.06
CA VAL A 18 9.13 10.50 8.26
C VAL A 18 9.53 10.99 9.66
N GLU A 19 8.62 11.66 10.37
CA GLU A 19 8.90 12.29 11.67
C GLU A 19 8.58 11.33 12.83
N ASP A 20 7.46 10.62 12.78
CA ASP A 20 6.96 9.79 13.89
C ASP A 20 6.78 8.30 13.54
N GLY A 21 6.96 7.92 12.26
CA GLY A 21 6.79 6.56 11.77
C GLY A 21 5.34 6.07 11.72
N GLN A 22 4.35 6.92 12.02
CA GLN A 22 2.94 6.55 11.95
C GLN A 22 2.49 6.42 10.48
N PRO A 23 1.52 5.54 10.19
CA PRO A 23 1.02 5.41 8.83
C PRO A 23 0.32 6.69 8.34
N GLU A 24 0.71 7.15 7.17
CA GLU A 24 0.09 8.26 6.46
C GLU A 24 -0.21 7.90 5.00
N TRP A 25 -1.16 8.63 4.41
CA TRP A 25 -1.56 8.43 3.02
C TRP A 25 -0.86 9.42 2.10
N VAL A 26 0.04 8.93 1.25
CA VAL A 26 0.82 9.72 0.30
C VAL A 26 0.35 9.51 -1.14
N MET A 27 0.47 10.54 -1.97
CA MET A 27 -0.01 10.47 -3.36
C MET A 27 0.91 9.69 -4.29
N LEU A 28 2.21 9.64 -3.99
CA LEU A 28 3.21 9.08 -4.89
C LEU A 28 3.57 7.65 -4.49
N LEU A 29 3.56 6.75 -5.47
CA LEU A 29 3.99 5.35 -5.26
C LEU A 29 5.45 5.26 -4.80
N SER A 30 6.30 6.21 -5.19
CA SER A 30 7.72 6.25 -4.76
C SER A 30 7.90 6.49 -3.27
N GLU A 31 6.88 6.99 -2.58
CA GLU A 31 6.88 7.26 -1.15
C GLU A 31 6.18 6.14 -0.36
N ALA A 32 5.50 5.22 -1.04
CA ALA A 32 4.75 4.15 -0.42
C ALA A 32 5.65 3.19 0.37
N ALA A 33 5.11 2.67 1.48
CA ALA A 33 5.70 1.54 2.18
C ALA A 33 5.65 0.31 1.27
N THR A 34 6.79 -0.36 1.08
CA THR A 34 6.83 -1.68 0.46
C THR A 34 6.94 -2.73 1.56
N LEU A 35 6.02 -3.70 1.53
CA LEU A 35 5.94 -4.82 2.47
C LEU A 35 6.23 -6.13 1.73
N ASP A 36 6.71 -7.13 2.45
CA ASP A 36 7.11 -8.43 1.92
C ASP A 36 6.09 -9.54 2.20
N ASP A 37 5.08 -9.28 3.04
CA ASP A 37 4.03 -10.23 3.39
C ASP A 37 2.63 -9.59 3.53
N VAL A 38 1.59 -10.40 3.30
CA VAL A 38 0.18 -9.96 3.31
C VAL A 38 -0.35 -9.80 4.73
N GLU A 39 0.16 -10.55 5.70
CA GLU A 39 -0.31 -10.53 7.08
C GLU A 39 -0.05 -9.17 7.72
N THR A 40 1.17 -8.65 7.57
CA THR A 40 1.54 -7.29 7.97
C THR A 40 0.69 -6.24 7.25
N CYS A 41 0.37 -6.46 5.96
CA CYS A 41 -0.52 -5.54 5.24
C CYS A 41 -1.93 -5.49 5.87
N VAL A 42 -2.48 -6.66 6.21
CA VAL A 42 -3.81 -6.78 6.82
C VAL A 42 -3.80 -6.11 8.20
N GLN A 43 -2.78 -6.38 9.02
CA GLN A 43 -2.66 -5.78 10.35
C GLN A 43 -2.61 -4.24 10.27
N LEU A 44 -1.81 -3.67 9.36
CA LEU A 44 -1.74 -2.23 9.15
C LEU A 44 -3.08 -1.63 8.68
N ILE A 45 -3.80 -2.35 7.82
CA ILE A 45 -5.12 -1.94 7.36
C ILE A 45 -6.11 -1.93 8.53
N GLU A 46 -6.14 -3.00 9.33
CA GLU A 46 -7.07 -3.14 10.45
C GLU A 46 -6.81 -2.09 11.55
N ASP A 47 -5.55 -1.80 11.83
CA ASP A 47 -5.16 -0.89 12.90
C ASP A 47 -5.25 0.59 12.51
N HIS A 48 -5.03 0.93 11.23
CA HIS A 48 -4.79 2.32 10.81
C HIS A 48 -5.62 2.82 9.63
N ALA A 49 -6.26 1.96 8.84
CA ALA A 49 -6.98 2.40 7.66
C ALA A 49 -8.48 2.65 7.93
N GLU A 50 -8.93 3.87 7.65
CA GLU A 50 -10.36 4.17 7.72
C GLU A 50 -11.15 3.46 6.59
N PRO A 51 -12.39 2.99 6.86
CA PRO A 51 -13.22 2.31 5.86
C PRO A 51 -13.45 3.09 4.56
N PHE A 52 -13.39 4.42 4.63
CA PHE A 52 -13.49 5.30 3.46
C PHE A 52 -12.46 4.96 2.38
N HIS A 53 -11.23 4.60 2.76
CA HIS A 53 -10.15 4.36 1.81
C HIS A 53 -10.35 3.11 0.97
N ARG A 54 -11.18 2.15 1.43
CA ARG A 54 -11.34 0.82 0.83
C ARG A 54 -9.99 0.22 0.44
N PRO A 55 -9.07 0.07 1.42
CA PRO A 55 -7.69 -0.28 1.15
C PRO A 55 -7.57 -1.62 0.43
N ALA A 56 -6.58 -1.70 -0.45
CA ALA A 56 -6.25 -2.90 -1.19
C ALA A 56 -4.75 -3.14 -1.19
N VAL A 57 -4.36 -4.39 -1.01
CA VAL A 57 -2.97 -4.83 -1.15
C VAL A 57 -2.70 -5.06 -2.63
N VAL A 58 -1.66 -4.41 -3.16
CA VAL A 58 -1.23 -4.50 -4.55
C VAL A 58 0.15 -5.14 -4.58
N ASP A 59 0.28 -6.27 -5.27
CA ASP A 59 1.57 -6.88 -5.57
C ASP A 59 2.18 -6.25 -6.83
N LEU A 60 3.24 -5.47 -6.64
CA LEU A 60 3.96 -4.82 -7.72
C LEU A 60 4.70 -5.83 -8.61
N ASP A 61 5.15 -6.97 -8.07
CA ASP A 61 5.84 -7.99 -8.86
C ASP A 61 4.87 -8.62 -9.87
N ASP A 62 3.65 -8.97 -9.43
CA ASP A 62 2.58 -9.48 -10.29
C ASP A 62 2.08 -8.40 -11.28
N LEU A 63 1.92 -7.15 -10.83
CA LEU A 63 1.44 -6.05 -11.67
C LEU A 63 2.36 -5.81 -12.88
N TYR A 64 3.67 -5.70 -12.65
CA TYR A 64 4.62 -5.49 -13.74
C TYR A 64 4.97 -6.78 -14.48
N GLY A 65 4.85 -7.94 -13.85
CA GLY A 65 4.92 -9.24 -14.51
C GLY A 65 3.82 -9.42 -15.55
N LYS A 66 2.59 -8.99 -15.26
CA LYS A 66 1.48 -8.98 -16.22
C LYS A 66 1.70 -8.03 -17.39
N ALA A 67 2.29 -6.85 -17.14
CA ALA A 67 2.55 -5.86 -18.19
C ALA A 67 3.57 -6.31 -19.25
N LEU A 68 4.46 -7.25 -18.92
CA LEU A 68 5.42 -7.83 -19.88
C LEU A 68 4.83 -8.99 -20.72
N ASN A 69 3.66 -9.50 -20.34
CA ASN A 69 3.00 -10.64 -20.98
C ASN A 69 1.65 -10.28 -21.64
N ALA A 70 1.31 -9.00 -21.71
CA ALA A 70 0.10 -8.45 -22.33
C ALA A 70 0.43 -7.75 -23.66
#